data_AF-S2DXA2-F1
#
_entry.id   AF-S2DXA2-F1
#
_cell.length_a   1.000
_cell.length_b   1.000
_cell.length_c   1.000
_cell.angle_alpha   90.00
_cell.angle_beta   90.00
_cell.angle_gamma   90.00
#
_symmetry.space_group_name_H-M   'P 1'
#
loop_
_entity.id
_entity.type
_entity.pdbx_description
1 polymer ?
#
loop_
_entity_poly.entity_id
_entity_poly.type
_entity_poly.pdbx_seq_one_letter_code
_entity_poly.pdbx_strand_id
1 'polypeptide(L)'
;MTNSTFFEKRGRIVLLIYLLTFFTQDIHAQFSSSFFKLCVYNEKDEILLVKWEGEWEVVGNRFNQDVSISEFLEFMSLTMGIETNNWELRAIFTNHLPSPHPTIMHYYSARYVSGEITPPEDCTHIGWFSKEKAMEVIPYPIMKEILNAIHENPKTLITAKGRVYLDKNGVRQEEMLENPQPLNKILQSN
;
A
#
# COMPACT_ATOMS: atom_id res chain seq x y z
N MET A 1 68.43 11.77 -12.04
CA MET A 1 67.20 12.00 -12.84
C MET A 1 66.83 10.63 -13.40
N THR A 2 65.72 9.94 -13.13
CA THR A 2 64.31 10.29 -12.89
C THR A 2 63.62 9.04 -12.30
N ASN A 3 63.28 9.03 -11.01
CA ASN A 3 62.46 7.94 -10.41
C ASN A 3 61.26 8.48 -9.59
N SER A 4 61.14 9.79 -9.42
CA SER A 4 60.06 10.39 -8.63
C SER A 4 58.70 10.39 -9.34
N THR A 5 58.69 10.49 -10.68
CA THR A 5 57.46 10.63 -11.46
C THR A 5 56.65 9.34 -11.60
N PHE A 6 57.29 8.18 -11.42
CA PHE A 6 56.64 6.88 -11.56
C PHE A 6 55.88 6.46 -10.29
N PHE A 7 56.42 6.76 -9.11
CA PHE A 7 55.77 6.49 -7.82
C PHE A 7 54.59 7.44 -7.56
N GLU A 8 54.69 8.72 -7.93
CA GLU A 8 53.57 9.67 -7.83
C GLU A 8 52.38 9.27 -8.71
N LYS A 9 52.62 8.76 -9.93
CA LYS A 9 51.55 8.27 -10.82
C LYS A 9 50.85 7.05 -10.24
N ARG A 10 51.59 6.10 -9.65
CA ARG A 10 51.00 4.91 -9.02
C ARG A 10 50.20 5.25 -7.77
N GLY A 11 50.70 6.15 -6.92
CA GLY A 11 49.98 6.63 -5.75
C GLY A 11 48.69 7.38 -6.10
N ARG A 12 48.72 8.22 -7.14
CA ARG A 12 47.53 8.92 -7.67
C ARG A 12 46.50 7.97 -8.26
N ILE A 13 46.92 6.92 -8.98
CA ILE A 13 46.01 5.92 -9.55
C ILE A 13 45.36 5.07 -8.43
N VAL A 14 46.12 4.67 -7.41
CA VAL A 14 45.55 3.94 -6.26
C VAL A 14 44.58 4.82 -5.45
N LEU A 15 44.89 6.11 -5.27
CA LEU A 15 44.00 7.07 -4.62
C LEU A 15 42.73 7.33 -5.42
N LEU A 16 42.82 7.41 -6.75
CA LEU A 16 41.67 7.54 -7.66
C LEU A 16 40.78 6.30 -7.64
N ILE A 17 41.36 5.09 -7.60
CA ILE A 17 40.60 3.84 -7.48
C ILE A 17 39.89 3.76 -6.11
N TYR A 18 40.57 4.15 -5.03
CA TYR A 18 39.95 4.24 -3.70
C TYR A 18 38.80 5.25 -3.66
N LEU A 19 39.00 6.46 -4.23
CA LEU A 19 37.94 7.47 -4.33
C LEU A 19 36.76 6.99 -5.18
N LEU A 20 37.00 6.30 -6.29
CA LEU A 20 35.94 5.70 -7.13
C LEU A 20 35.13 4.63 -6.40
N THR A 21 35.72 3.85 -5.51
CA THR A 21 34.98 2.86 -4.70
C THR A 21 34.16 3.47 -3.56
N PHE A 22 34.50 4.69 -3.10
CA PHE A 22 33.73 5.39 -2.06
C PHE A 22 32.48 6.09 -2.63
N PHE A 23 32.41 6.34 -3.93
CA PHE A 23 31.25 6.99 -4.58
C PHE A 23 30.23 6.01 -5.18
N THR A 24 30.46 4.69 -5.11
CA THR A 24 29.52 3.68 -5.63
C THR A 24 28.85 2.87 -4.52
N GLN A 25 28.59 3.49 -3.36
CA GLN A 25 27.45 3.08 -2.55
C GLN A 25 26.27 3.96 -2.94
N ASP A 26 25.72 3.72 -4.14
CA ASP A 26 24.33 4.02 -4.36
C ASP A 26 23.56 3.20 -3.33
N ILE A 27 23.16 3.87 -2.25
CA ILE A 27 22.19 3.37 -1.31
C ILE A 27 20.88 3.27 -2.10
N HIS A 28 20.72 2.20 -2.89
CA HIS A 28 19.40 1.70 -3.21
C HIS A 28 18.81 1.21 -1.89
N ALA A 29 18.31 2.15 -1.09
CA ALA A 29 17.49 1.84 0.05
C ALA A 29 16.21 1.23 -0.52
N GLN A 30 16.25 -0.10 -0.66
CA GLN A 30 15.16 -0.93 -1.13
C GLN A 30 14.14 -1.03 0.01
N PHE A 31 13.37 0.05 0.20
CA PHE A 31 12.35 0.10 1.24
C PHE A 31 11.12 -0.72 0.82
N SER A 32 10.51 -1.42 1.78
CA SER A 32 9.15 -1.95 1.62
C SER A 32 8.23 -0.79 1.27
N SER A 33 7.48 -0.91 0.17
CA SER A 33 6.61 0.19 -0.24
C SER A 33 5.33 0.23 0.60
N SER A 34 4.94 1.41 1.06
CA SER A 34 3.62 1.64 1.65
C SER A 34 2.58 1.89 0.58
N PHE A 35 1.43 1.23 0.71
CA PHE A 35 0.29 1.39 -0.19
C PHE A 35 -0.96 1.59 0.65
N PHE A 36 -1.69 2.68 0.44
CA PHE A 36 -2.87 2.98 1.24
C PHE A 36 -4.12 2.54 0.50
N LYS A 37 -5.12 2.12 1.26
CA LYS A 37 -6.48 1.81 0.84
C LYS A 37 -7.42 2.68 1.68
N LEU A 38 -8.33 3.40 1.06
CA LEU A 38 -9.26 4.33 1.72
C LEU A 38 -10.69 3.83 1.61
N CYS A 39 -11.20 3.23 2.69
CA CYS A 39 -12.58 2.77 2.83
C CYS A 39 -13.48 3.94 3.24
N VAL A 40 -14.14 4.59 2.29
CA VAL A 40 -15.09 5.68 2.58
C VAL A 40 -16.49 5.11 2.77
N TYR A 41 -17.16 5.52 3.85
CA TYR A 41 -18.52 5.11 4.18
C TYR A 41 -19.49 6.29 4.19
N ASN A 42 -20.67 6.12 3.59
CA ASN A 42 -21.75 7.10 3.64
C ASN A 42 -22.68 6.88 4.86
N GLU A 43 -23.68 7.74 5.04
CA GLU A 43 -24.65 7.65 6.15
C GLU A 43 -25.45 6.35 6.24
N LYS A 44 -25.53 5.58 5.14
CA LYS A 44 -26.19 4.27 5.09
C LYS A 44 -25.22 3.11 5.36
N ASP A 45 -23.99 3.42 5.77
CA ASP A 45 -22.88 2.47 5.94
C ASP A 45 -22.53 1.69 4.68
N GLU A 46 -22.86 2.26 3.51
CA GLU A 46 -22.39 1.75 2.22
C GLU A 46 -20.94 2.19 2.00
N ILE A 47 -20.13 1.31 1.41
CA ILE A 47 -18.73 1.58 1.07
C ILE A 47 -18.61 2.09 -0.36
N LEU A 48 -17.76 3.09 -0.57
CA LEU A 48 -17.41 3.59 -1.90
C LEU A 48 -16.39 2.65 -2.55
N LEU A 49 -16.71 2.15 -3.74
CA LEU A 49 -15.80 1.35 -4.56
C LEU A 49 -15.56 2.03 -5.91
N VAL A 50 -14.41 1.75 -6.50
CA VAL A 50 -14.06 2.14 -7.87
C VAL A 50 -13.83 0.91 -8.73
N LYS A 51 -13.96 1.08 -10.05
CA LYS A 51 -13.68 0.04 -11.03
C LYS A 51 -12.37 0.32 -11.77
N TRP A 52 -11.29 -0.28 -11.30
CA TRP A 52 -9.94 -0.19 -11.85
C TRP A 52 -9.62 -1.44 -12.66
N GLU A 53 -9.11 -1.27 -13.89
CA GLU A 53 -8.84 -2.38 -14.83
C GLU A 53 -10.01 -3.39 -15.00
N GLY A 54 -11.25 -2.92 -14.82
CA GLY A 54 -12.46 -3.75 -14.94
C GLY A 54 -12.90 -4.45 -13.65
N GLU A 55 -12.14 -4.33 -12.56
CA GLU A 55 -12.41 -4.97 -11.28
C GLU A 55 -12.84 -3.94 -10.21
N TRP A 56 -13.82 -4.30 -9.38
CA TRP A 56 -14.28 -3.44 -8.30
C TRP A 56 -13.38 -3.57 -7.07
N GLU A 57 -12.95 -2.44 -6.51
CA GLU A 57 -12.14 -2.43 -5.29
C GLU A 57 -12.23 -1.12 -4.52
N VAL A 58 -11.65 -1.12 -3.31
CA VAL A 58 -11.43 0.08 -2.53
C VAL A 58 -10.29 0.88 -3.16
N VAL A 59 -10.49 2.20 -3.29
CA VAL A 59 -9.47 3.13 -3.80
C VAL A 59 -8.18 2.96 -3.03
N GLY A 60 -7.08 2.86 -3.75
CA GLY A 60 -5.77 2.83 -3.14
C GLY A 60 -4.71 3.47 -4.00
N ASN A 61 -3.66 3.94 -3.33
CA ASN A 61 -2.53 4.55 -4.01
C ASN A 61 -1.24 4.32 -3.22
N ARG A 62 -0.11 4.39 -3.91
CA ARG A 62 1.21 4.27 -3.31
C ARG A 62 1.52 5.53 -2.49
N PHE A 63 1.90 5.34 -1.23
CA PHE A 63 2.38 6.43 -0.38
C PHE A 63 3.88 6.59 -0.60
N ASN A 64 4.26 7.53 -1.47
CA ASN A 64 5.63 7.79 -1.90
C ASN A 64 5.97 9.28 -2.06
N GLN A 65 5.12 10.15 -1.50
CA GLN A 65 5.26 11.59 -1.56
C GLN A 65 5.72 12.13 -0.20
N ASP A 66 6.43 13.26 -0.19
CA ASP A 66 6.83 13.97 1.02
C ASP A 66 5.68 14.84 1.55
N VAL A 67 4.62 14.16 2.02
CA VAL A 67 3.42 14.77 2.58
C VAL A 67 3.01 14.02 3.83
N SER A 68 2.23 14.66 4.69
CA SER A 68 1.63 13.98 5.84
C SER A 68 0.60 12.94 5.40
N ILE A 69 0.33 11.98 6.28
CA ILE A 69 -0.73 10.98 6.06
C ILE A 69 -2.08 11.66 5.82
N SER A 70 -2.39 12.72 6.58
CA SER A 70 -3.65 13.45 6.44
C SER A 70 -3.78 14.12 5.09
N GLU A 71 -2.74 14.82 4.62
CA GLU A 71 -2.72 15.42 3.27
C GLU A 71 -2.88 14.36 2.18
N PHE A 72 -2.28 13.18 2.36
CA PHE A 72 -2.42 12.09 1.40
C PHE A 72 -3.84 11.48 1.38
N LEU A 73 -4.48 11.31 2.53
CA LEU A 73 -5.86 10.82 2.63
C LEU A 73 -6.87 11.85 2.08
N GLU A 74 -6.62 13.13 2.31
CA GLU A 74 -7.38 14.23 1.71
C GLU A 74 -7.22 14.19 0.19
N PHE A 75 -5.99 14.10 -0.33
CA PHE A 75 -5.73 13.93 -1.75
C PHE A 75 -6.50 12.74 -2.35
N MET A 76 -6.45 11.56 -1.71
CA MET A 76 -7.21 10.38 -2.15
C MET A 76 -8.72 10.60 -2.15
N SER A 77 -9.25 11.42 -1.24
CA SER A 77 -10.68 11.75 -1.20
C SER A 77 -11.05 12.68 -2.36
N LEU A 78 -10.22 13.69 -2.60
CA LEU A 78 -10.41 14.65 -3.69
C LEU A 78 -10.33 13.99 -5.07
N THR A 79 -9.50 12.95 -5.27
CA THR A 79 -9.48 12.22 -6.54
C THR A 79 -10.80 11.48 -6.82
N MET A 80 -11.61 11.22 -5.79
CA MET A 80 -12.96 10.67 -5.90
C MET A 80 -14.05 11.75 -5.97
N GLY A 81 -13.70 13.04 -6.01
CA GLY A 81 -14.65 14.16 -6.07
C GLY A 81 -15.35 14.48 -4.75
N ILE A 82 -14.84 13.99 -3.63
CA ILE A 82 -15.53 14.07 -2.33
C ILE A 82 -14.67 14.62 -1.20
N GLU A 83 -15.34 15.17 -0.20
CA GLU A 83 -14.76 15.48 1.10
C GLU A 83 -15.04 14.35 2.08
N THR A 84 -14.04 14.01 2.90
CA THR A 84 -14.16 13.00 3.95
C THR A 84 -13.60 13.51 5.28
N ASN A 85 -14.02 12.89 6.37
CA ASN A 85 -13.48 13.15 7.70
C ASN A 85 -13.38 11.85 8.53
N ASN A 86 -13.01 11.98 9.81
CA ASN A 86 -12.91 10.88 10.77
C ASN A 86 -12.02 9.74 10.26
N TRP A 87 -10.83 10.10 9.78
CA TRP A 87 -9.86 9.12 9.29
C TRP A 87 -9.32 8.27 10.44
N GLU A 88 -9.42 6.95 10.28
CA GLU A 88 -8.89 5.99 11.24
C GLU A 88 -8.07 4.93 10.52
N LEU A 89 -6.89 4.58 11.06
CA LEU A 89 -6.15 3.41 10.59
C LEU A 89 -6.82 2.13 11.13
N ARG A 90 -7.29 1.28 10.22
CA ARG A 90 -8.13 0.11 10.51
C ARG A 90 -7.41 -1.22 10.31
N ALA A 91 -6.48 -1.30 9.36
CA ALA A 91 -5.61 -2.46 9.21
C ALA A 91 -4.22 -2.10 8.71
N ILE A 92 -3.23 -2.88 9.14
CA ILE A 92 -1.90 -2.96 8.52
C ILE A 92 -1.72 -4.38 8.01
N PHE A 93 -1.47 -4.54 6.72
CA PHE A 93 -1.36 -5.84 6.07
C PHE A 93 -0.04 -5.97 5.34
N THR A 94 0.71 -7.04 5.61
CA THR A 94 1.94 -7.34 4.88
C THR A 94 1.63 -8.20 3.66
N ASN A 95 1.78 -7.62 2.47
CA ASN A 95 1.52 -8.31 1.20
C ASN A 95 2.82 -8.71 0.50
N HIS A 96 3.03 -10.01 0.32
CA HIS A 96 4.13 -10.55 -0.49
C HIS A 96 3.70 -10.62 -1.94
N LEU A 97 4.05 -9.60 -2.71
CA LEU A 97 3.85 -9.58 -4.17
C LEU A 97 4.99 -10.33 -4.88
N PRO A 98 4.91 -10.56 -6.21
CA PRO A 98 6.02 -11.04 -7.05
C PRO A 98 7.13 -9.98 -7.21
N SER A 99 7.56 -9.38 -6.09
CA SER A 99 8.53 -8.32 -5.94
C SER A 99 9.54 -8.75 -4.87
N PRO A 100 10.81 -8.31 -4.94
CA PRO A 100 11.82 -8.66 -3.96
C PRO A 100 11.48 -8.23 -2.52
N HIS A 101 10.59 -7.24 -2.36
CA HIS A 101 10.22 -6.69 -1.06
C HIS A 101 8.71 -6.71 -0.85
N PRO A 102 8.24 -7.02 0.38
CA PRO A 102 6.83 -6.95 0.69
C PRO A 102 6.31 -5.52 0.61
N THR A 103 5.02 -5.39 0.29
CA THR A 103 4.28 -4.13 0.38
C THR A 103 3.55 -4.09 1.71
N ILE A 104 3.67 -2.99 2.44
CA ILE A 104 2.87 -2.75 3.63
C ILE A 104 1.61 -2.00 3.19
N MET A 105 0.46 -2.63 3.30
CA MET A 105 -0.81 -2.04 2.95
C MET A 105 -1.49 -1.46 4.20
N HIS A 106 -1.90 -0.20 4.12
CA HIS A 106 -2.58 0.49 5.20
C HIS A 106 -4.03 0.71 4.79
N TYR A 107 -4.98 0.16 5.53
CA TYR A 107 -6.40 0.40 5.30
C TYR A 107 -6.87 1.48 6.27
N TYR A 108 -7.28 2.62 5.73
CA TYR A 108 -7.92 3.69 6.46
C TYR A 108 -9.42 3.66 6.22
N SER A 109 -10.23 3.96 7.23
CA SER A 109 -11.65 4.28 7.04
C SER A 109 -11.87 5.79 7.11
N ALA A 110 -12.89 6.26 6.42
CA ALA A 110 -13.36 7.64 6.49
C ALA A 110 -14.88 7.71 6.41
N ARG A 111 -15.46 8.83 6.86
CA ARG A 111 -16.87 9.15 6.63
C ARG A 111 -16.98 10.17 5.51
N TYR A 112 -17.89 9.91 4.58
CA TYR A 112 -18.28 10.87 3.55
C TYR A 112 -18.92 12.11 4.20
N VAL A 113 -18.56 13.29 3.70
CA VAL A 113 -19.11 14.57 4.16
C VAL A 113 -19.91 15.24 3.05
N SER A 114 -19.28 15.48 1.90
CA SER A 114 -19.87 16.24 0.80
C SER A 114 -19.19 15.91 -0.54
N GLY A 115 -19.72 16.47 -1.64
CA GLY A 115 -19.18 16.33 -2.99
C GLY A 115 -20.04 15.48 -3.92
N GLU A 116 -19.55 15.30 -5.15
CA GLU A 116 -20.16 14.42 -6.15
C GLU A 116 -19.14 13.36 -6.51
N ILE A 117 -19.50 12.08 -6.38
CA ILE A 117 -18.57 11.00 -6.63
C ILE A 117 -18.16 10.99 -8.11
N THR A 118 -16.86 11.10 -8.35
CA THR A 118 -16.26 11.01 -9.69
C THR A 118 -15.24 9.90 -9.71
N PRO A 119 -15.20 9.04 -10.74
CA PRO A 119 -14.12 8.07 -10.87
C PRO A 119 -12.76 8.79 -10.92
N PRO A 120 -11.74 8.32 -10.18
CA PRO A 120 -10.36 8.74 -10.39
C PRO A 120 -9.91 8.52 -11.85
N GLU A 121 -8.86 9.21 -12.28
CA GLU A 121 -8.39 9.24 -13.69
C GLU A 121 -8.15 7.85 -14.30
N ASP A 122 -7.67 6.89 -13.51
CA ASP A 122 -7.38 5.50 -13.91
C ASP A 122 -8.56 4.54 -13.72
N CYS A 123 -9.71 5.05 -13.26
CA CYS A 123 -10.89 4.26 -12.94
C CYS A 123 -12.02 4.55 -13.92
N THR A 124 -12.82 3.53 -14.22
CA THR A 124 -13.92 3.65 -15.19
C THR A 124 -15.26 3.97 -14.54
N HIS A 125 -15.46 3.54 -13.29
CA HIS A 125 -16.72 3.69 -12.55
C HIS A 125 -16.43 3.92 -11.07
N ILE A 126 -17.38 4.53 -10.38
CA ILE A 126 -17.40 4.71 -8.94
C ILE A 126 -18.83 4.51 -8.43
N GLY A 127 -19.01 3.96 -7.23
CA GLY A 127 -20.35 3.75 -6.69
C GLY A 127 -20.38 3.34 -5.23
N TRP A 128 -21.53 3.56 -4.60
CA TRP A 128 -21.82 3.10 -3.25
C TRP A 128 -22.33 1.66 -3.27
N PHE A 129 -21.83 0.83 -2.36
CA PHE A 129 -22.21 -0.57 -2.24
C PHE A 129 -22.53 -0.91 -0.80
N SER A 130 -23.60 -1.68 -0.57
CA SER A 130 -23.78 -2.34 0.73
C SER A 130 -22.59 -3.27 1.00
N LYS A 131 -22.36 -3.60 2.27
CA LYS A 131 -21.31 -4.55 2.66
C LYS A 131 -21.43 -5.87 1.90
N GLU A 132 -22.62 -6.43 1.85
CA GLU A 132 -22.91 -7.71 1.19
C GLU A 132 -22.57 -7.60 -0.30
N LYS A 133 -23.02 -6.52 -0.95
CA LYS A 133 -22.75 -6.32 -2.37
C LYS A 133 -21.27 -6.09 -2.64
N ALA A 134 -20.56 -5.37 -1.79
CA ALA A 134 -19.12 -5.18 -1.89
C ALA A 134 -18.38 -6.53 -1.85
N MET A 135 -18.76 -7.43 -0.94
CA MET A 135 -18.16 -8.77 -0.85
C MET A 135 -18.46 -9.66 -2.07
N GLU A 136 -19.58 -9.42 -2.77
CA GLU A 136 -19.90 -10.10 -4.03
C GLU A 136 -19.06 -9.60 -5.21
N VAL A 137 -18.88 -8.28 -5.33
CA VAL A 137 -18.28 -7.67 -6.53
C VAL A 137 -16.76 -7.56 -6.48
N ILE A 138 -16.16 -7.52 -5.28
CA ILE A 138 -14.71 -7.48 -5.12
C ILE A 138 -14.13 -8.86 -5.44
N PRO A 139 -13.25 -8.97 -6.46
CA PRO A 139 -12.73 -10.26 -6.88
C PRO A 139 -11.59 -10.76 -5.99
N TYR A 140 -10.97 -9.88 -5.20
CA TYR A 140 -9.78 -10.17 -4.40
C TYR A 140 -10.10 -10.82 -3.04
N PRO A 141 -9.80 -12.11 -2.84
CA PRO A 141 -10.11 -12.79 -1.58
C PRO A 141 -9.47 -12.16 -0.35
N ILE A 142 -8.19 -11.76 -0.41
CA ILE A 142 -7.48 -11.13 0.70
C ILE A 142 -8.16 -9.81 1.10
N MET A 143 -8.57 -8.99 0.12
CA MET A 143 -9.26 -7.73 0.42
C MET A 143 -10.58 -7.99 1.16
N LYS A 144 -11.34 -9.00 0.74
CA LYS A 144 -12.60 -9.37 1.40
C LYS A 144 -12.38 -9.83 2.84
N GLU A 145 -11.37 -10.66 3.08
CA GLU A 145 -11.00 -11.09 4.44
C GLU A 145 -10.63 -9.89 5.33
N ILE A 146 -9.84 -8.95 4.82
CA ILE A 146 -9.45 -7.74 5.56
C ILE A 146 -10.67 -6.86 5.84
N LEU A 147 -11.53 -6.62 4.85
CA LEU A 147 -12.73 -5.78 5.01
C LEU A 147 -13.73 -6.39 5.99
N ASN A 148 -13.93 -7.71 5.95
CA ASN A 148 -14.75 -8.42 6.92
C ASN A 148 -14.18 -8.27 8.35
N ALA A 149 -12.89 -8.48 8.53
CA ALA A 149 -12.25 -8.34 9.84
C ALA A 149 -12.31 -6.90 10.39
N ILE A 150 -12.13 -5.89 9.54
CA ILE A 150 -12.30 -4.47 9.92
C ILE A 150 -13.72 -4.21 10.42
N HIS A 151 -14.73 -4.75 9.73
CA HIS A 151 -16.13 -4.57 10.07
C HIS A 151 -16.52 -5.31 11.36
N GLU A 152 -16.01 -6.53 11.56
CA GLU A 152 -16.25 -7.32 12.77
C GLU A 152 -15.56 -6.73 14.00
N ASN A 153 -14.50 -5.93 13.81
CA ASN A 153 -13.70 -5.34 14.88
C ASN A 153 -13.64 -3.80 14.74
N PRO A 154 -14.78 -3.08 14.85
CA PRO A 154 -14.91 -1.66 14.53
C PRO A 154 -14.11 -0.72 15.44
N LYS A 155 -13.36 -1.22 16.43
CA LYS A 155 -12.55 -0.41 17.36
C LYS A 155 -11.13 -0.92 17.55
N THR A 156 -10.67 -1.82 16.69
CA THR A 156 -9.34 -2.42 16.85
C THR A 156 -8.59 -2.46 15.54
N LEU A 157 -7.31 -2.14 15.61
CA LEU A 157 -6.40 -2.26 14.49
C LEU A 157 -6.20 -3.74 14.15
N ILE A 158 -6.48 -4.09 12.90
CA ILE A 158 -6.31 -5.43 12.37
C ILE A 158 -4.91 -5.57 11.77
N THR A 159 -4.34 -6.77 11.91
CA THR A 159 -3.11 -7.16 11.21
C THR A 159 -3.31 -8.51 10.52
N ALA A 160 -2.65 -8.68 9.39
CA ALA A 160 -2.68 -9.88 8.58
C ALA A 160 -1.44 -9.95 7.69
N LYS A 161 -1.25 -11.10 7.07
CA LYS A 161 -0.22 -11.32 6.05
C LYS A 161 -0.73 -12.22 4.96
N GLY A 162 -0.39 -11.89 3.72
CA GLY A 162 -0.76 -12.70 2.58
C GLY A 162 0.29 -12.62 1.48
N ARG A 163 0.05 -13.40 0.44
CA ARG A 163 0.89 -13.49 -0.73
C ARG A 163 0.04 -13.47 -1.98
N VAL A 164 0.52 -12.73 -2.98
CA VAL A 164 0.04 -12.80 -4.36
C VAL A 164 1.12 -13.43 -5.20
N TYR A 165 0.77 -14.44 -5.98
CA TYR A 165 1.69 -15.12 -6.89
C TYR A 165 0.98 -15.48 -8.19
N LEU A 166 1.76 -15.77 -9.23
CA LEU A 166 1.22 -16.34 -10.46
C LEU A 166 1.36 -17.86 -10.40
N ASP A 167 0.30 -18.58 -10.72
CA ASP A 167 0.40 -20.03 -10.88
C ASP A 167 1.17 -20.42 -12.15
N LYS A 168 1.30 -21.73 -12.39
CA LYS A 168 2.00 -22.29 -13.57
C LYS A 168 1.42 -21.83 -14.92
N ASN A 169 0.19 -21.35 -14.96
CA ASN A 169 -0.49 -20.87 -16.16
C ASN A 169 -0.45 -19.33 -16.26
N GLY A 170 0.25 -18.65 -15.34
CA GLY A 170 0.29 -17.19 -15.27
C GLY A 170 -0.96 -16.57 -14.66
N VAL A 171 -1.84 -17.36 -14.02
CA VAL A 171 -3.05 -16.84 -13.39
C VAL A 171 -2.72 -16.34 -11.99
N ARG A 172 -3.22 -15.15 -11.66
CA ARG A 172 -3.03 -14.52 -10.35
C ARG A 172 -3.75 -15.32 -9.26
N GLN A 173 -3.01 -15.69 -8.23
CA GLN A 173 -3.48 -16.39 -7.04
C GLN A 173 -3.22 -15.53 -5.80
N GLU A 174 -4.05 -15.73 -4.78
CA GLU A 174 -3.94 -15.09 -3.47
C GLU A 174 -3.96 -16.14 -2.37
N GLU A 175 -3.08 -16.00 -1.39
CA GLU A 175 -2.99 -16.88 -0.23
C GLU A 175 -2.90 -16.05 1.06
N MET A 176 -3.76 -16.32 2.03
CA MET A 176 -3.64 -15.77 3.38
C MET A 176 -2.63 -16.59 4.18
N LEU A 177 -1.53 -15.96 4.61
CA LEU A 177 -0.46 -16.60 5.38
C LEU A 177 -0.67 -16.43 6.89
N GLU A 178 -1.23 -15.29 7.29
CA GLU A 178 -1.65 -15.01 8.67
C GLU A 178 -3.03 -14.36 8.61
N ASN A 179 -4.03 -15.03 9.20
CA ASN A 179 -5.42 -14.57 9.16
C ASN A 179 -5.58 -13.20 9.82
N PRO A 180 -6.49 -12.35 9.31
CA PRO A 180 -6.85 -11.09 9.95
C PRO A 180 -7.23 -11.26 11.41
N GLN A 181 -6.51 -10.56 12.28
CA GLN A 181 -6.76 -10.57 13.71
C GLN A 181 -6.42 -9.24 14.36
N PRO A 182 -7.06 -8.91 15.49
CA PRO A 182 -6.69 -7.75 16.32
C PRO A 182 -5.20 -7.75 16.68
N LEU A 183 -4.51 -6.63 16.46
CA LEU A 183 -3.07 -6.48 16.73
C LEU A 183 -2.71 -6.79 18.20
N ASN A 184 -3.58 -6.43 19.14
CA ASN A 184 -3.37 -6.69 20.56
C ASN A 184 -3.28 -8.19 20.90
N LYS A 185 -3.85 -9.08 20.08
CA LYS A 185 -3.74 -10.54 20.30
C LYS A 185 -2.34 -11.06 19.96
N ILE A 186 -1.67 -10.48 18.97
CA ILE A 186 -0.30 -10.87 18.58
C ILE A 186 0.72 -10.44 19.64
N LEU A 187 0.53 -9.27 20.23
CA LEU A 187 1.43 -8.75 21.27
C LEU A 187 1.35 -9.52 22.60
N GLN A 188 0.32 -10.34 22.79
CA GLN A 188 0.12 -11.17 24.00
C GLN A 188 0.56 -12.63 23.82
N SER A 189 0.82 -13.05 22.58
CA SER A 189 1.25 -14.41 22.25
C SER A 189 2.78 -14.59 22.20
N ASN A 190 3.55 -13.54 22.51
CA ASN A 190 5.01 -13.52 22.59
C ASN A 190 5.46 -13.10 24.00
#